data_AF-A0A8X6KLB9-F1
#
_entry.id   AF-A0A8X6KLB9-F1
#
_cell.length_a   1.000
_cell.length_b   1.000
_cell.length_c   1.000
_cell.angle_alpha   90.00
_cell.angle_beta   90.00
_cell.angle_gamma   90.00
#
_symmetry.space_group_name_H-M   'P 1'
#
loop_
_entity.id
_entity.type
_entity.pdbx_description
1 polymer ?
#
loop_
_entity_poly.entity_id
_entity_poly.type
_entity_poly.pdbx_seq_one_letter_code
_entity_poly.pdbx_strand_id
1 'polypeptide(L)'
;MADVSQPILGADFLERFGILIDVKKIRRIIDGSFPSKSRCTIVCEPPLRLTLLSCDDKYRNLLSKFQKIAAPGLKRPSGNSPVTQCILTKGPPVASKARRLSPGKIRSHQKGVFVSDCSGYM
;
A
#
# COMPACT_ATOMS: atom_id res chain seq x y z
N MET A 1 8.43 13.63 -20.33
CA MET A 1 6.97 13.59 -20.58
C MET A 1 6.53 12.16 -20.34
N ALA A 2 5.54 11.92 -19.48
CA ALA A 2 5.04 10.57 -19.25
C ALA A 2 4.15 10.16 -20.43
N ASP A 3 4.32 8.95 -20.94
CA ASP A 3 3.47 8.37 -21.99
C ASP A 3 2.15 7.88 -21.37
N VAL A 4 1.20 8.80 -21.24
CA VAL A 4 -0.14 8.53 -20.70
C VAL A 4 -1.19 9.05 -21.66
N SER A 5 -2.23 8.24 -21.93
CA SER A 5 -3.34 8.62 -22.81
C SER A 5 -4.16 9.79 -22.25
N GLN A 6 -4.16 9.96 -20.92
CA GLN A 6 -4.82 11.05 -20.22
C GLN A 6 -3.79 11.81 -19.37
N PRO A 7 -3.62 13.13 -19.57
CA PRO A 7 -2.68 13.91 -18.79
C PRO A 7 -3.12 13.99 -17.33
N ILE A 8 -2.18 13.74 -16.41
CA ILE A 8 -2.39 13.86 -14.96
C ILE A 8 -1.85 15.22 -14.52
N LEU A 9 -2.73 16.06 -13.96
CA LEU A 9 -2.37 17.37 -13.43
C LEU A 9 -2.14 17.28 -11.93
N GLY A 10 -0.98 17.76 -11.47
CA GLY A 10 -0.64 17.85 -10.06
C GLY A 10 -1.32 19.03 -9.36
N ALA A 11 -1.33 19.02 -8.03
CA ALA A 11 -1.86 20.10 -7.21
C ALA A 11 -1.05 21.40 -7.36
N ASP A 12 0.25 21.29 -7.61
CA ASP A 12 1.18 22.39 -7.90
C ASP A 12 0.80 23.13 -9.20
N PHE A 13 0.35 22.40 -10.22
CA PHE A 13 -0.19 22.98 -11.44
C PHE A 13 -1.47 23.77 -11.15
N LEU A 14 -2.41 23.16 -10.41
CA LEU A 14 -3.68 23.82 -10.05
C LEU A 14 -3.44 25.10 -9.25
N GLU A 15 -2.50 25.08 -8.30
CA GLU A 15 -2.11 26.24 -7.51
C GLU A 15 -1.50 27.35 -8.38
N ARG A 16 -0.54 27.01 -9.23
CA ARG A 16 0.15 27.98 -10.12
C ARG A 16 -0.82 28.74 -11.02
N PHE A 17 -1.87 28.09 -11.50
CA PHE A 17 -2.85 28.68 -12.41
C PHE A 17 -4.15 29.10 -11.70
N GLY A 18 -4.23 29.00 -10.37
CA GLY A 18 -5.43 29.39 -9.61
C GLY A 18 -6.67 28.57 -9.95
N ILE A 19 -6.51 27.31 -10.37
CA ILE A 19 -7.60 26.44 -10.81
C ILE A 19 -8.22 25.74 -9.61
N LEU A 20 -9.49 26.00 -9.35
CA LEU A 20 -10.26 25.39 -8.26
C LEU A 20 -11.24 24.34 -8.79
N ILE A 21 -11.24 23.15 -8.19
CA ILE A 21 -12.11 22.02 -8.58
C ILE A 21 -13.18 21.81 -7.51
N ASP A 22 -14.45 22.10 -7.84
CA ASP A 22 -15.60 21.79 -6.99
C ASP A 22 -16.14 20.39 -7.30
N VAL A 23 -15.60 19.39 -6.59
CA VAL A 23 -16.00 17.97 -6.74
C VAL A 23 -17.38 17.69 -6.13
N LYS A 24 -17.79 18.44 -5.10
CA LYS A 24 -18.95 18.10 -4.25
C LYS A 24 -20.29 18.52 -4.83
N LYS A 25 -20.38 19.70 -5.47
CA LYS A 25 -21.68 20.23 -5.90
C LYS A 25 -22.02 19.82 -7.34
N ILE A 26 -21.26 20.32 -8.32
CA ILE A 26 -21.61 20.21 -9.75
C ILE A 26 -20.41 19.78 -10.63
N ARG A 27 -19.27 19.40 -10.03
CA ARG A 27 -18.04 19.00 -10.73
C ARG A 27 -17.64 20.09 -11.71
N ARG A 28 -17.17 21.23 -11.18
CA ARG A 28 -16.78 22.39 -11.99
C ARG A 28 -15.32 22.75 -11.79
N ILE A 29 -14.70 23.25 -12.86
CA ILE A 29 -13.45 23.99 -12.80
C ILE A 29 -13.80 25.47 -12.73
N ILE A 30 -13.24 26.15 -11.74
CA ILE A 30 -13.32 27.58 -11.54
C ILE A 30 -11.90 28.11 -11.77
N ASP A 31 -11.76 29.04 -12.70
CA ASP A 31 -10.51 29.77 -12.88
C ASP A 31 -10.47 30.93 -11.88
N GLY A 32 -9.38 31.07 -11.13
CA GLY A 32 -9.16 32.18 -10.21
C GLY A 32 -8.80 33.49 -10.92
N SER A 33 -8.31 33.40 -12.17
CA SER A 33 -7.88 34.56 -12.96
C SER A 33 -9.03 35.23 -13.72
N PHE A 34 -10.07 34.47 -14.06
CA PHE A 34 -11.26 34.94 -14.77
C PHE A 34 -12.52 34.34 -14.15
N PRO A 35 -13.66 35.05 -14.10
CA PRO A 35 -14.92 34.53 -13.54
C PRO A 35 -15.60 33.47 -14.44
N SER A 36 -14.82 32.66 -15.15
CA SER A 36 -15.29 31.57 -15.98
C SER A 36 -15.49 30.31 -15.13
N LYS A 37 -16.61 29.61 -15.38
CA LYS A 37 -16.95 28.35 -14.73
C LYS A 37 -17.25 27.32 -15.80
N SER A 38 -16.43 26.30 -15.87
CA SER A 38 -16.58 25.21 -16.83
C SER A 38 -17.14 23.98 -16.13
N ARG A 39 -18.15 23.34 -16.72
CA ARG A 39 -18.70 22.08 -16.21
C ARG A 39 -17.76 20.95 -16.60
N CYS A 40 -17.40 20.10 -15.64
CA CYS A 40 -16.61 18.91 -15.86
C CYS A 40 -17.52 17.71 -16.03
N THR A 41 -17.18 16.88 -17.00
CA THR A 41 -17.74 15.54 -17.12
C THR A 41 -16.80 14.59 -16.38
N ILE A 42 -17.34 13.76 -15.51
CA ILE A 42 -16.57 12.64 -14.98
C ILE A 42 -16.76 11.48 -15.94
N VAL A 43 -15.66 11.09 -16.55
CA VAL A 43 -15.57 9.85 -17.29
C VAL A 43 -15.26 8.76 -16.25
N CYS A 44 -16.14 7.78 -16.13
CA CYS A 44 -15.90 6.63 -15.28
C CYS A 44 -15.03 5.64 -16.06
N GLU A 45 -13.77 6.00 -16.24
CA GLU A 45 -12.78 5.04 -16.74
C GLU A 45 -12.54 3.98 -15.65
N PRO A 46 -12.28 2.71 -16.03
CA PRO A 46 -11.75 1.76 -15.08
C PRO A 46 -10.56 2.40 -14.36
N PRO A 47 -10.47 2.31 -13.03
CA PRO A 47 -9.44 3.00 -12.27
C PRO A 47 -8.10 2.70 -12.92
N LEU A 48 -7.31 3.75 -13.21
CA LEU A 48 -5.94 3.60 -13.69
C LEU A 48 -5.25 2.65 -12.72
N ARG A 49 -5.17 1.37 -13.10
CA ARG A 49 -4.41 0.40 -12.35
C ARG A 49 -2.99 0.88 -12.56
N LEU A 50 -2.35 1.33 -11.49
CA LEU A 50 -0.90 1.37 -11.40
C LEU A 50 -0.42 -0.07 -11.58
N THR A 51 -0.40 -0.48 -12.84
CA THR A 51 0.08 -1.76 -13.25
C THR A 51 1.56 -1.50 -13.37
N LEU A 52 2.36 -2.21 -12.58
CA LEU A 52 3.82 -2.08 -12.58
C LEU A 52 4.43 -2.26 -13.98
N LEU A 53 3.66 -2.78 -14.94
CA LEU A 53 4.07 -3.17 -16.27
C LEU A 53 3.03 -2.71 -17.32
N SER A 54 3.53 -2.32 -18.50
CA SER A 54 2.69 -2.05 -19.67
C SER A 54 1.94 -3.31 -20.13
N CYS A 55 0.89 -3.13 -20.93
CA CYS A 55 0.09 -4.24 -21.47
C CYS A 55 0.94 -5.21 -22.32
N ASP A 56 1.95 -4.67 -23.03
CA ASP A 56 2.81 -5.40 -23.98
C ASP A 56 4.28 -5.53 -23.52
N ASP A 57 4.49 -5.66 -22.20
CA ASP A 57 5.85 -5.84 -21.67
C ASP A 57 6.25 -7.32 -21.56
N LYS A 58 7.47 -7.63 -22.00
CA LYS A 58 8.12 -8.96 -21.83
C LYS A 58 8.08 -9.47 -20.38
N TYR A 59 8.03 -8.57 -19.41
CA TYR A 59 7.97 -8.88 -17.98
C TYR A 59 6.57 -9.31 -17.51
N ARG A 60 5.51 -8.98 -18.26
CA ARG A 60 4.13 -9.37 -17.94
C ARG A 60 3.96 -10.89 -18.03
N ASN A 61 4.52 -11.49 -19.09
CA ASN A 61 4.56 -12.94 -19.26
C ASN A 61 5.41 -13.63 -18.20
N LEU A 62 6.41 -12.95 -17.65
CA LEU A 62 7.23 -13.49 -16.56
C LEU A 62 6.46 -13.44 -15.24
N LEU A 63 5.82 -12.33 -14.90
CA LEU A 63 5.01 -12.22 -13.69
C LEU A 63 3.77 -13.10 -13.71
N SER A 64 3.15 -13.33 -14.87
CA SER A 64 2.02 -14.27 -15.00
C SER A 64 2.44 -15.71 -14.66
N LYS A 65 3.64 -16.12 -15.08
CA LYS A 65 4.21 -17.43 -14.72
C LYS A 65 4.50 -17.55 -13.21
N PHE A 66 4.81 -16.44 -12.54
CA PHE A 66 5.20 -16.42 -11.12
C PHE A 66 4.27 -15.56 -10.25
N GLN A 67 2.96 -15.63 -10.50
CA GLN A 67 1.96 -14.79 -9.83
C GLN A 67 1.96 -14.94 -8.30
N LYS A 68 2.30 -16.13 -7.79
CA LYS A 68 2.43 -16.38 -6.35
C LYS A 68 3.42 -15.40 -5.72
N ILE A 69 4.59 -15.19 -6.31
CA ILE A 69 5.66 -14.32 -5.77
C ILE A 69 5.23 -12.85 -5.77
N ALA A 70 4.47 -12.43 -6.79
CA ALA A 70 4.01 -11.05 -6.93
C ALA A 70 2.72 -10.74 -6.12
N ALA A 71 2.12 -11.73 -5.47
CA ALA A 71 0.90 -11.54 -4.70
C ALA A 71 1.20 -10.78 -3.38
N PRO A 72 0.54 -9.65 -3.11
CA PRO A 72 0.69 -8.96 -1.84
C PRO A 72 0.18 -9.86 -0.70
N GLY A 73 1.01 -10.04 0.32
CA GLY A 73 0.67 -10.88 1.47
C GLY A 73 1.03 -12.35 1.32
N LEU A 74 2.03 -12.69 0.48
CA LEU A 74 2.60 -14.04 0.46
C LEU A 74 3.06 -14.42 1.87
N LYS A 75 2.28 -15.25 2.55
CA LYS A 75 2.73 -15.92 3.76
C LYS A 75 3.93 -16.75 3.35
N ARG A 76 5.05 -16.64 4.07
CA ARG A 76 6.14 -17.60 3.91
C ARG A 76 5.49 -18.98 3.96
N PRO A 77 5.73 -19.86 2.98
CA PRO A 77 5.30 -21.24 3.15
C PRO A 77 5.86 -21.68 4.50
N SER A 78 5.01 -22.23 5.37
CA SER A 78 5.48 -23.00 6.54
C SER A 78 6.12 -24.26 5.97
N GLY A 79 7.27 -24.07 5.34
CA GLY A 79 8.03 -25.10 4.71
C GLY A 79 8.64 -25.93 5.82
N ASN A 80 8.32 -27.23 5.78
CA ASN A 80 9.09 -28.26 6.45
C ASN A 80 10.51 -28.24 5.87
N SER A 81 11.33 -27.27 6.28
CA SER A 81 12.74 -27.30 5.96
C SER A 81 13.32 -28.54 6.65
N PRO A 82 14.03 -29.42 5.95
CA PRO A 82 14.67 -30.57 6.59
C PRO A 82 15.74 -30.11 7.60
N VAL A 83 16.16 -28.86 7.50
CA VAL A 83 17.05 -28.18 8.44
C VAL A 83 16.21 -27.60 9.58
N THR A 84 16.42 -28.12 10.79
CA THR A 84 15.95 -27.51 12.03
C THR A 84 17.03 -26.56 12.55
N GLN A 85 16.69 -25.29 12.77
CA GLN A 85 17.59 -24.36 13.42
C GLN A 85 17.51 -24.56 14.94
N CYS A 86 18.56 -25.11 15.54
CA CYS A 86 18.66 -25.27 16.99
C CYS A 86 19.54 -24.18 17.59
N ILE A 87 19.03 -23.47 18.60
CA ILE A 87 19.85 -22.57 19.43
C ILE A 87 20.29 -23.36 20.65
N LEU A 88 21.58 -23.70 20.73
CA LEU A 88 22.15 -24.36 21.90
C LEU A 88 22.30 -23.32 23.02
N THR A 89 21.54 -23.48 24.10
CA THR A 89 21.64 -22.66 25.30
C THR A 89 22.40 -23.41 26.40
N LYS A 90 23.09 -22.67 27.27
CA LYS A 90 23.78 -23.22 28.44
C LYS A 90 23.13 -22.62 29.68
N GLY A 91 22.84 -23.47 30.67
CA GLY A 91 22.20 -23.06 31.92
C GLY A 91 20.67 -23.06 31.89
N PRO A 92 20.02 -22.73 33.01
CA PRO A 92 18.57 -22.77 33.15
C PRO A 92 17.87 -21.62 32.39
N PRO A 93 16.61 -21.81 31.94
CA PRO A 93 15.82 -20.75 31.32
C PRO A 93 15.69 -19.52 32.24
N VAL A 94 15.95 -18.34 31.70
CA VAL A 94 15.81 -17.07 32.42
C VAL A 94 14.54 -16.37 31.97
N ALA A 95 13.57 -16.22 32.89
CA ALA A 95 12.38 -15.42 32.66
C ALA A 95 12.57 -13.99 33.20
N SER A 96 12.07 -12.99 32.49
CA SER A 96 12.01 -11.61 32.97
C SER A 96 10.63 -11.00 32.74
N LYS A 97 10.22 -10.08 33.60
CA LYS A 97 8.94 -9.38 33.47
C LYS A 97 8.98 -8.43 32.28
N ALA A 98 7.98 -8.50 31.40
CA ALA A 98 7.84 -7.57 30.29
C ALA A 98 7.83 -6.12 30.80
N ARG A 99 8.64 -5.26 30.17
CA ARG A 99 8.72 -3.84 30.53
C ARG A 99 7.45 -3.12 30.06
N ARG A 100 6.89 -2.24 30.92
CA ARG A 100 5.76 -1.39 30.54
C ARG A 100 6.13 -0.51 29.35
N LEU A 101 5.30 -0.53 28.32
CA LEU A 101 5.41 0.40 27.20
C LEU A 101 4.71 1.73 27.55
N SER A 102 5.24 2.85 27.06
CA SER A 102 4.57 4.15 27.15
C SER A 102 3.26 4.15 26.33
N PRO A 103 2.25 4.97 26.69
CA PRO A 103 0.96 4.99 25.99
C PRO A 103 1.04 5.21 24.48
N GLY A 104 1.97 6.03 23.99
CA GLY A 104 2.18 6.25 22.55
C GLY A 104 2.63 4.98 21.82
N LYS A 105 3.58 4.23 22.40
CA LYS A 105 4.08 2.97 21.85
C LYS A 105 3.02 1.87 21.88
N ILE A 106 2.19 1.83 22.92
CA ILE A 106 1.07 0.88 23.04
C ILE A 106 0.08 1.07 21.88
N ARG A 107 -0.35 2.31 21.62
CA ARG A 107 -1.31 2.62 20.54
C ARG A 107 -0.80 2.24 19.14
N SER A 108 0.50 2.38 18.90
CA SER A 108 1.10 1.98 17.62
C SER A 108 1.17 0.45 17.45
N HIS A 109 1.38 -0.30 18.54
CA HIS A 109 1.51 -1.76 18.50
C HIS A 109 0.17 -2.48 18.46
N GLN A 110 -0.88 -1.94 19.09
CA GLN A 110 -2.24 -2.53 19.04
C GLN A 110 -2.79 -2.71 17.63
N LYS A 111 -2.25 -2.00 16.63
CA LYS A 111 -2.64 -2.13 15.22
C LYS A 111 -1.94 -3.26 14.47
N GLY A 112 -0.98 -3.96 15.09
CA GLY A 112 -0.16 -4.98 14.43
C GLY A 112 0.22 -6.19 15.29
N VAL A 113 -0.41 -6.39 16.46
CA VAL A 113 -0.18 -7.61 17.26
C VAL A 113 -0.88 -8.79 16.59
N PHE A 114 -0.10 -9.66 15.95
CA PHE A 114 -0.52 -11.03 15.69
C PHE A 114 -0.45 -11.77 17.03
N VAL A 115 -1.61 -12.12 17.60
CA VAL A 115 -1.66 -13.03 18.73
C VAL A 115 -1.22 -14.39 18.20
N SER A 116 -0.02 -14.85 18.55
CA SER A 116 0.31 -16.27 18.39
C SER A 116 -0.25 -16.99 19.61
N ASP A 117 -1.36 -17.69 19.45
CA ASP A 117 -1.89 -18.58 20.48
C ASP A 117 -0.86 -19.69 20.73
N CYS A 118 -0.19 -19.61 21.88
CA CYS A 118 0.59 -20.71 22.43
C CYS A 118 -0.36 -21.72 23.08
N SER A 119 -1.18 -22.40 22.28
CA SER A 119 -1.97 -23.55 22.70
C SER A 119 -1.47 -24.78 21.93
N GLY A 120 -0.46 -25.47 22.46
CA GLY A 120 0.03 -26.68 21.80
C GLY A 120 1.39 -27.25 22.24
N TYR A 121 1.87 -26.91 23.44
CA TYR A 121 3.01 -27.62 24.05
C TYR A 121 2.71 -27.83 25.53
N MET A 122 1.97 -28.89 25.83
CA MET A 122 2.01 -29.69 27.07
C MET A 122 1.55 -31.09 26.70
#